data_AF-J9GHS6-F1
#
_entry.id   AF-J9GHS6-F1
#
_cell.length_a   1.000
_cell.length_b   1.000
_cell.length_c   1.000
_cell.angle_alpha   90.00
_cell.angle_beta   90.00
_cell.angle_gamma   90.00
#
_symmetry.space_group_name_H-M   'P 1'
#
loop_
_entity.id
_entity.type
_entity.pdbx_description
1 polymer ?
#
loop_
_entity_poly.entity_id
_entity_poly.type
_entity_poly.pdbx_seq_one_letter_code
_entity_poly.pdbx_strand_id
1 'polypeptide(L)' 'MIKDLGLKEPYVGQVALQTSEIADDLTYYFATSEQVPSAVGLGVLMNKDNTVRQAGGVYRAADALCRGGCDRKTGKK' A
#
# COMPACT_ATOMS: atom_id res chain seq x y z
N MET A 1 7.55 3.87 -8.08
CA MET A 1 6.87 2.88 -8.95
C MET A 1 6.96 3.36 -10.39
N ILE A 2 7.46 2.52 -11.30
CA ILE A 2 7.43 2.81 -12.75
C ILE A 2 6.35 1.93 -13.36
N LYS A 3 5.37 2.54 -14.02
CA LYS A 3 4.31 1.83 -14.76
C LYS A 3 4.57 2.00 -16.25
N ASP A 4 4.88 0.90 -16.91
CA ASP A 4 4.93 0.86 -18.37
C ASP A 4 3.54 0.55 -18.91
N LEU A 5 2.96 1.53 -19.61
CA LEU A 5 1.61 1.45 -20.18
C LEU A 5 1.66 1.19 -21.70
N GLY A 6 2.82 0.82 -22.25
CA GLY A 6 3.01 0.72 -23.70
C GLY A 6 2.94 2.09 -24.40
N LEU A 7 3.04 3.17 -23.63
CA LEU A 7 3.14 4.55 -24.11
C LEU A 7 4.62 4.90 -24.32
N LYS A 8 4.86 5.94 -25.12
CA LYS A 8 6.21 6.36 -25.55
C LYS A 8 7.13 6.71 -24.37
N GLU A 9 6.58 7.12 -23.24
CA GLU A 9 7.30 7.39 -22.00
C GLU A 9 6.64 6.65 -20.81
N PRO A 10 7.42 5.95 -19.97
CA PRO A 10 6.88 5.24 -18.82
C PRO A 10 6.44 6.23 -17.73
N TYR A 11 5.31 5.94 -17.07
CA TYR A 11 4.84 6.79 -15.98
C TYR A 11 5.63 6.48 -14.71
N VAL A 12 6.35 7.48 -14.19
CA VAL A 12 7.19 7.34 -13.00
C VAL A 12 6.54 8.09 -11.84
N GLY A 13 6.11 7.35 -10.82
CA GLY A 13 5.73 7.93 -9.54
C GLY A 13 6.83 7.68 -8.50
N GLN A 14 7.34 8.73 -7.89
CA GLN A 14 8.27 8.65 -6.76
C GLN A 14 7.60 9.24 -5.53
N VAL A 15 7.75 8.56 -4.39
CA VAL A 15 7.29 9.05 -3.10
C VAL A 15 8.41 8.86 -2.09
N ALA A 16 8.53 9.78 -1.15
CA ALA A 16 9.48 9.65 -0.05
C ALA A 16 9.03 8.52 0.87
N LEU A 17 9.98 7.68 1.29
CA LEU A 17 9.75 6.64 2.29
C LEU A 17 9.45 7.31 3.64
N GLN A 18 8.36 6.92 4.29
CA GLN A 18 7.93 7.51 5.56
C GLN A 18 8.25 6.61 6.73
N THR A 19 7.83 5.35 6.69
CA THR A 19 7.86 4.44 7.85
C THR A 19 8.88 3.33 7.71
N SER A 20 9.66 3.29 6.61
CA SER A 20 10.63 2.24 6.27
C SER A 20 10.03 0.82 6.17
N GLU A 21 8.70 0.70 6.28
CA GLU A 21 7.95 -0.50 6.02
C GLU A 21 7.34 -0.45 4.61
N ILE A 22 7.69 -1.44 3.80
CA ILE A 22 7.28 -1.53 2.38
C ILE A 22 5.75 -1.47 2.23
N ALA A 23 5.01 -2.09 3.16
CA ALA A 23 3.54 -2.15 3.10
C ALA A 23 2.89 -0.77 3.27
N ASP A 24 3.37 0.03 4.22
CA ASP A 24 2.87 1.38 4.48
C ASP A 24 3.30 2.35 3.37
N ASP A 25 4.54 2.26 2.90
CA ASP A 25 5.03 3.12 1.82
C ASP A 25 4.26 2.87 0.51
N LEU A 26 3.89 1.62 0.21
CA LEU A 26 2.99 1.29 -0.92
C LEU A 26 1.58 1.86 -0.70
N THR A 27 1.03 1.67 0.49
CA THR A 27 -0.29 2.18 0.84
C THR A 27 -0.36 3.71 0.66
N TYR A 28 0.66 4.41 1.14
CA TYR A 28 0.80 5.86 1.00
C TYR A 28 0.96 6.29 -0.47
N TYR A 29 1.75 5.56 -1.27
CA TYR A 29 1.88 5.81 -2.69
C TYR A 29 0.53 5.73 -3.41
N PHE A 30 -0.26 4.69 -3.17
CA PHE A 30 -1.57 4.52 -3.81
C PHE A 30 -2.58 5.58 -3.34
N ALA A 31 -2.55 5.94 -2.06
CA ALA A 31 -3.42 6.97 -1.52
C ALA A 31 -3.11 8.36 -2.10
N THR A 32 -1.82 8.69 -2.30
CA THR A 32 -1.38 10.01 -2.77
C THR A 32 -1.35 10.16 -4.28
N SER A 33 -0.81 9.16 -4.99
CA SER A 33 -0.61 9.23 -6.44
C SER A 33 -1.85 8.79 -7.22
N GLU A 34 -2.56 7.77 -6.74
CA GLU A 34 -3.70 7.19 -7.45
C GLU A 34 -5.05 7.61 -6.85
N GLN A 35 -5.03 8.30 -5.71
CA GLN A 35 -6.23 8.79 -5.01
C GLN A 35 -7.21 7.66 -4.64
N VAL A 36 -6.72 6.42 -4.61
CA VAL A 36 -7.44 5.24 -4.18
C VAL A 36 -6.99 4.93 -2.76
N PRO A 37 -7.85 5.15 -1.73
CA PRO A 37 -7.51 4.72 -0.39
C PRO A 37 -7.34 3.20 -0.41
N SER A 38 -6.12 2.72 -0.20
CA SER A 38 -5.82 1.29 -0.21
C SER A 38 -5.29 0.88 1.16
N ALA A 39 -5.36 -0.41 1.45
CA ALA A 39 -4.68 -1.02 2.58
C ALA A 39 -3.87 -2.20 2.04
N VAL A 40 -2.56 -2.14 2.25
CA VAL A 40 -1.63 -3.21 1.86
C VAL A 40 -1.06 -3.81 3.14
N GLY A 41 -1.29 -5.09 3.36
CA GLY A 41 -0.65 -5.86 4.43
C GLY A 41 0.31 -6.86 3.80
N LEU A 42 1.58 -6.84 4.20
CA LEU A 42 2.60 -7.79 3.72
C LEU A 42 3.23 -8.48 4.94
N GLY A 43 3.46 -9.78 4.83
CA GLY A 43 4.08 -10.57 5.87
C GLY A 43 5.00 -11.63 5.27
N VAL A 44 6.20 -11.75 5.84
CA VAL A 44 7.18 -12.79 5.48
C VAL A 44 7.57 -13.55 6.73
N LEU A 45 7.38 -14.85 6.69
CA LEU A 45 7.81 -15.79 7.72
C LEU A 45 9.11 -16.45 7.27
N MET A 46 10.18 -16.20 8.04
CA MET A 46 11.53 -16.70 7.75
C MET A 46 11.84 -17.92 8.64
N ASN A 47 12.55 -18.90 8.09
CA ASN A 47 13.09 -20.01 8.87
C ASN A 47 14.48 -19.64 9.45
N LYS A 48 14.97 -20.45 10.40
CA LYS A 48 16.26 -20.24 11.08
C LYS A 48 17.50 -20.47 10.17
N ASP A 49 17.31 -21.17 9.07
CA ASP A 49 18.27 -21.40 7.98
C ASP A 49 18.28 -20.26 6.94
N ASN A 50 17.69 -19.10 7.28
CA ASN A 50 17.54 -17.94 6.41
C ASN A 50 16.71 -18.19 5.13
N THR A 51 15.98 -19.29 5.06
CA THR A 51 15.06 -19.58 3.95
C THR A 51 13.67 -18.98 4.22
N VAL A 52 12.98 -18.54 3.16
CA VAL A 52 11.60 -18.04 3.28
C VAL A 52 10.67 -19.23 3.43
N ARG A 53 9.97 -19.31 4.56
CA ARG A 53 8.99 -20.37 4.81
C ARG A 53 7.68 -20.08 4.09
N GLN A 54 7.17 -18.87 4.29
CA GLN A 54 5.91 -18.39 3.73
C GLN A 54 6.02 -16.88 3.53
N ALA A 55 5.54 -16.39 2.40
CA ALA A 55 5.34 -14.97 2.17
C ALA A 55 3.91 -14.79 1.67
N GLY A 56 3.23 -13.77 2.17
CA GLY A 56 1.85 -13.50 1.82
C GLY A 56 1.48 -12.06 2.10
N GLY A 57 0.39 -11.62 1.48
CA GLY A 57 -0.11 -10.29 1.68
C GLY A 57 -1.52 -10.13 1.19
N VAL A 58 -2.18 -9.09 1.69
CA VAL A 58 -3.52 -8.69 1.29
C VAL A 58 -3.46 -7.27 0.72
N TYR A 59 -4.04 -7.11 -0.45
CA TYR A 59 -4.27 -5.80 -1.06
C TYR A 59 -5.77 -5.55 -1.08
N ARG A 60 -6.20 -4.49 -0.40
CA ARG A 60 -7.59 -4.02 -0.46
C ARG A 60 -7.59 -2.58 -0.95
N ALA A 61 -8.07 -2.37 -2.17
CA ALA A 61 -8.50 -1.05 -2.59
C ALA A 61 -9.87 -0.75 -1.98
N ALA A 62 -9.98 0.36 -1.25
CA ALA A 62 -11.27 0.93 -0.95
C ALA A 62 -11.67 1.82 -2.14
N ASP A 63 -12.86 1.57 -2.64
CA ASP A 63 -13.44 2.36 -3.72
C ASP A 63 -13.66 3.82 -3.25
N ALA A 64 -13.36 4.77 -4.13
CA ALA A 64 -13.37 6.20 -3.83
C ALA A 64 -14.77 6.78 -3.53
N LEU A 65 -15.81 5.94 -3.58
CA LEU A 65 -17.21 6.27 -3.30
C LEU A 65 -17.55 6.42 -1.80
N CYS A 66 -16.69 6.00 -0.86
CA CYS A 66 -16.92 6.24 0.58
C CYS A 66 -16.55 7.67 1.05
N ARG A 67 -16.80 8.71 0.22
CA ARG A 67 -16.66 10.13 0.62
C ARG A 67 -17.74 10.61 1.61
N GLY A 68 -18.64 9.73 2.05
CA GLY A 68 -19.64 9.99 3.07
C GLY A 68 -19.28 9.40 4.44
N GLY A 69 -18.48 10.13 5.23
CA GLY A 69 -18.62 10.19 6.69
C GLY A 69 -18.46 8.92 7.54
N CYS A 70 -17.29 8.28 7.54
CA CYS A 70 -16.90 7.44 8.68
C CYS A 70 -15.81 8.15 9.50
N ASP A 71 -16.25 9.05 10.39
CA ASP A 71 -15.44 9.63 11.45
C ASP A 71 -15.01 8.50 12.40
N ARG A 72 -13.72 8.17 12.37
CA ARG A 72 -13.11 7.15 13.21
C ARG A 72 -12.79 7.72 14.61
N LYS A 73 -13.74 8.48 15.20
CA LYS A 73 -13.70 8.98 16.58
C LYS A 73 -14.89 8.51 17.42
N THR A 74 -15.12 7.21 17.48
CA THR A 74 -15.71 6.61 18.69
C THR A 74 -14.83 5.44 19.12
N GLY A 75 -13.95 5.72 20.08
CA GLY A 75 -12.94 4.76 20.50
C GLY A 75 -12.03 5.20 21.65
N LYS A 76 -12.40 6.20 22.47
CA LYS A 76 -11.98 6.30 23.87
C LYS A 76 -13.03 7.12 24.62
N LYS A 77 -13.54 6.51 25.71
CA LYS A 77 -14.27 7.03 26.87
C LYS A 77 -14.78 8.46 26.83
#